data_AF-A0ABD0XBN1-F1
#
_entry.id   AF-A0ABD0XBN1-F1
#
_cell.length_a   1.000
_cell.length_b   1.000
_cell.length_c   1.000
_cell.angle_alpha   90.00
_cell.angle_beta   90.00
_cell.angle_gamma   90.00
#
_symmetry.space_group_name_H-M   'P 1'
#
loop_
_entity.id
_entity.type
_entity.pdbx_description
1 polymer ?
#
loop_
_entity_poly.entity_id
_entity_poly.type
_entity_poly.pdbx_seq_one_letter_code
_entity_poly.pdbx_strand_id
1 'polypeptide(L)'
;MRWNALSTAAPTGDKNTDRQDNVDLGDLTYPPKDDKKMKSMVQYILKYKKLPAVPEHLRVQSVDKEYPRHLVPEIMCQHCPGNLLRSDPVLITHKAKILTQSRMFEDVSTYCKSCHQCGIYYRYQQWKDGLHNFNDCLLIDLQLCLTTRNMLQLAEWWSI
;
A
#
# COMPACT_ATOMS: atom_id res chain seq x y z
N MET A 1 -4.72 -39.88 -43.80
CA MET A 1 -6.03 -39.63 -44.43
C MET A 1 -6.55 -38.30 -43.93
N ARG A 2 -6.99 -37.44 -44.85
CA ARG A 2 -7.29 -36.01 -44.68
C ARG A 2 -8.71 -35.80 -45.19
N TRP A 3 -9.59 -35.18 -44.41
CA TRP A 3 -10.78 -34.46 -44.92
C TRP A 3 -11.07 -33.26 -44.01
N ASN A 4 -11.14 -32.10 -44.64
CA ASN A 4 -11.39 -30.76 -44.10
C ASN A 4 -12.91 -30.48 -44.03
N ALA A 5 -13.32 -29.50 -43.22
CA ALA A 5 -14.11 -28.35 -43.71
C ALA A 5 -14.18 -27.23 -42.65
N LEU A 6 -13.79 -26.03 -43.07
CA LEU A 6 -13.99 -24.75 -42.38
C LEU A 6 -15.46 -24.32 -42.50
N SER A 7 -15.96 -23.57 -41.50
CA SER A 7 -16.98 -22.55 -41.73
C SER A 7 -16.69 -21.33 -40.87
N THR A 8 -16.56 -20.19 -41.54
CA THR A 8 -16.30 -18.84 -41.04
C THR A 8 -17.60 -18.11 -40.73
N ALA A 9 -17.67 -17.40 -39.59
CA ALA A 9 -18.47 -16.18 -39.45
C ALA A 9 -17.96 -15.35 -38.25
N ALA A 10 -17.76 -14.05 -38.48
CA ALA A 10 -17.59 -12.98 -37.48
C ALA A 10 -18.43 -11.79 -37.98
N PRO A 11 -18.61 -10.68 -37.24
CA PRO A 11 -18.76 -10.46 -35.79
C PRO A 11 -20.09 -9.73 -35.48
N THR A 12 -20.61 -9.80 -34.25
CA THR A 12 -21.65 -8.85 -33.80
C THR A 12 -21.46 -8.45 -32.34
N GLY A 13 -21.05 -7.19 -32.15
CA GLY A 13 -21.71 -6.22 -31.27
C GLY A 13 -21.91 -6.57 -29.80
N ASP A 14 -21.14 -5.86 -28.98
CA ASP A 14 -21.52 -5.25 -27.70
C ASP A 14 -22.38 -6.04 -26.71
N LYS A 15 -21.74 -6.38 -25.59
CA LYS A 15 -22.19 -5.88 -24.29
C LYS A 15 -21.01 -5.77 -23.34
N ASN A 16 -20.52 -4.54 -23.29
CA ASN A 16 -19.85 -3.94 -22.15
C ASN A 16 -20.55 -4.45 -20.88
N THR A 17 -19.93 -5.42 -20.23
CA THR A 17 -20.30 -5.82 -18.87
C THR A 17 -19.05 -5.51 -18.08
N ASP A 18 -18.92 -4.24 -17.71
CA ASP A 18 -18.18 -3.86 -16.51
C ASP A 18 -18.69 -4.79 -15.42
N ARG A 19 -17.96 -5.89 -15.20
CA ARG A 19 -18.07 -6.67 -13.98
C ARG A 19 -17.47 -5.76 -12.93
N GLN A 20 -18.35 -4.91 -12.44
CA GLN A 20 -18.24 -4.25 -11.18
C GLN A 20 -18.19 -5.39 -10.17
N ASP A 21 -16.98 -5.91 -9.94
CA ASP A 21 -16.65 -6.67 -8.75
C ASP A 21 -16.70 -5.65 -7.59
N ASN A 22 -17.93 -5.23 -7.29
CA ASN A 22 -18.33 -4.83 -5.95
C ASN A 22 -18.17 -6.09 -5.12
N VAL A 23 -16.93 -6.38 -4.73
CA VAL A 23 -16.70 -7.09 -3.49
C VAL A 23 -17.40 -6.22 -2.47
N ASP A 24 -18.54 -6.71 -2.00
CA ASP A 24 -19.31 -6.13 -0.91
C ASP A 24 -18.35 -5.94 0.27
N LEU A 25 -17.78 -4.74 0.37
CA LEU A 25 -16.91 -4.26 1.44
C LEU A 25 -17.72 -4.04 2.74
N GLY A 26 -18.91 -4.64 2.84
CA GLY A 26 -19.96 -4.41 3.82
C GLY A 26 -19.60 -4.77 5.26
N ASP A 27 -18.42 -5.35 5.52
CA ASP A 27 -17.91 -5.47 6.89
C ASP A 27 -16.39 -5.43 6.98
N LEU A 28 -15.76 -4.41 6.35
CA LEU A 28 -14.37 -4.11 6.65
C LEU A 28 -14.25 -3.73 8.14
N THR A 29 -13.69 -4.64 8.94
CA THR A 29 -13.28 -4.43 10.34
C THR A 29 -12.10 -3.47 10.49
N TYR A 30 -11.67 -2.87 9.39
CA TYR A 30 -10.56 -1.94 9.25
C TYR A 30 -11.04 -0.65 8.55
N PRO A 31 -10.74 0.54 9.07
CA PRO A 31 -10.02 0.77 10.31
C PRO A 31 -10.82 0.31 11.56
N PRO A 32 -10.16 0.03 12.69
CA PRO A 32 -10.84 -0.44 13.89
C PRO A 32 -11.87 0.58 14.39
N LYS A 33 -13.12 0.15 14.58
CA LYS A 33 -14.17 1.01 15.17
C LYS A 33 -14.10 1.08 16.70
N ASP A 34 -13.38 0.16 17.33
CA ASP A 34 -13.14 0.14 18.78
C ASP A 34 -12.07 1.15 19.19
N ASP A 35 -12.40 2.05 20.12
CA ASP A 35 -11.54 3.15 20.56
C ASP A 35 -10.17 2.68 21.09
N LYS A 36 -10.13 1.56 21.82
CA LYS A 36 -8.89 1.05 22.39
C LYS A 36 -7.96 0.52 21.29
N LYS A 37 -8.51 -0.18 20.31
CA LYS A 37 -7.78 -0.67 19.13
C LYS A 37 -7.34 0.48 18.23
N MET A 38 -8.20 1.47 18.02
CA MET A 38 -7.89 2.69 17.27
C MET A 38 -6.72 3.44 17.92
N LYS A 39 -6.80 3.70 19.23
CA LYS A 39 -5.72 4.35 19.99
C LYS A 39 -4.40 3.58 19.86
N SER A 40 -4.46 2.26 19.95
CA SER A 40 -3.27 1.40 19.81
C SER A 40 -2.69 1.47 18.39
N MET A 41 -3.52 1.49 17.35
CA MET A 41 -3.10 1.66 15.96
C MET A 41 -2.45 3.03 15.73
N VAL A 42 -3.04 4.11 16.23
CA VAL A 42 -2.47 5.46 16.15
C VAL A 42 -1.12 5.53 16.86
N GLN A 43 -1.01 4.98 18.08
CA GLN A 43 0.26 4.94 18.82
C GLN A 43 1.34 4.16 18.08
N TYR A 44 0.99 3.03 17.48
CA TYR A 44 1.89 2.28 16.60
C TYR A 44 2.36 3.12 15.41
N ILE A 45 1.44 3.80 14.70
CA ILE A 45 1.79 4.65 13.56
C ILE A 45 2.74 5.76 14.01
N LEU A 46 2.40 6.50 15.06
CA LEU A 46 3.23 7.59 15.57
C LEU A 46 4.62 7.11 16.01
N LYS A 47 4.73 5.90 16.56
CA LYS A 47 6.02 5.37 17.04
C LYS A 47 6.89 4.79 15.93
N TYR A 48 6.31 4.05 14.98
CA TYR A 48 7.07 3.22 14.03
C TYR A 48 6.94 3.66 12.57
N LYS A 49 6.06 4.63 12.24
CA LYS A 49 5.82 5.09 10.86
C LYS A 49 6.34 6.50 10.59
N LYS A 50 7.17 7.03 11.49
CA LYS A 50 7.91 8.27 11.22
C LYS A 50 8.86 8.04 10.04
N LEU A 51 8.96 9.04 9.17
CA LEU A 51 9.93 9.02 8.08
C LEU A 51 11.35 8.82 8.66
N PRO A 52 12.13 7.86 8.15
CA PRO A 52 13.49 7.67 8.61
C PRO A 52 14.36 8.92 8.35
N ALA A 53 15.43 9.06 9.12
CA ALA A 53 16.56 9.91 8.72
C ALA A 53 17.10 9.37 7.38
N VAL A 54 17.54 10.25 6.48
CA VAL A 54 17.88 9.92 5.08
C VAL A 54 18.78 8.67 5.03
N PRO A 55 18.28 7.50 4.63
CA PRO A 55 19.10 6.31 4.54
C PRO A 55 20.09 6.42 3.38
N GLU A 56 21.37 6.07 3.63
CA GLU A 56 22.48 6.13 2.66
C GLU A 56 22.13 5.46 1.32
N HIS A 57 21.41 4.32 1.38
CA HIS A 57 21.07 3.47 0.23
C HIS A 57 19.96 4.03 -0.68
N LEU A 58 19.26 5.10 -0.26
CA LEU A 58 18.23 5.71 -1.10
C LEU A 58 18.75 6.88 -1.94
N ARG A 59 20.05 7.18 -1.87
CA ARG A 59 20.69 8.26 -2.64
C ARG A 59 20.78 7.97 -4.14
N VAL A 60 20.54 6.73 -4.57
CA VAL A 60 20.59 6.33 -5.97
C VAL A 60 19.28 5.62 -6.32
N GLN A 61 18.38 6.30 -7.02
CA GLN A 61 17.22 5.64 -7.62
C GLN A 61 17.58 5.18 -9.04
N SER A 62 17.19 3.96 -9.39
CA SER A 62 17.07 3.60 -10.80
C SER A 62 15.84 4.29 -11.39
N VAL A 63 15.99 4.81 -12.61
CA VAL A 63 14.88 5.43 -13.38
C VAL A 63 13.75 4.41 -13.64
N ASP A 64 14.09 3.11 -13.62
CA ASP A 64 13.20 1.99 -13.91
C ASP A 64 12.77 1.20 -12.66
N LYS A 65 12.67 1.87 -11.51
CA LYS A 65 12.18 1.23 -10.29
C LYS A 65 10.72 0.81 -10.46
N GLU A 66 10.47 -0.49 -10.38
CA GLU A 66 9.14 -1.06 -10.26
C GLU A 66 8.74 -1.21 -8.78
N TYR A 67 7.44 -1.14 -8.50
CA TYR A 67 6.89 -1.36 -7.17
C TYR A 67 5.97 -2.59 -7.16
N PRO A 68 5.90 -3.33 -6.05
CA PRO A 68 4.95 -4.44 -5.93
C PRO A 68 3.52 -3.92 -6.05
N ARG A 69 2.67 -4.63 -6.81
CA ARG A 69 1.24 -4.31 -6.92
C ARG A 69 0.41 -4.81 -5.74
N HIS A 70 0.93 -5.74 -4.95
CA HIS A 70 0.27 -6.28 -3.76
C HIS A 70 1.10 -5.97 -2.52
N LEU A 71 0.63 -4.99 -1.75
CA LEU A 71 1.32 -4.42 -0.62
C LEU A 71 0.81 -5.02 0.69
N VAL A 72 1.45 -6.12 1.11
CA VAL A 72 1.10 -6.86 2.33
C VAL A 72 2.00 -6.44 3.51
N PRO A 73 1.44 -6.12 4.69
CA PRO A 73 2.20 -5.71 5.87
C PRO A 73 3.26 -6.74 6.31
N GLU A 74 4.29 -6.26 7.01
CA GLU A 74 5.29 -7.12 7.64
C GLU A 74 4.66 -8.19 8.52
N ILE A 75 5.27 -9.36 8.59
CA ILE A 75 4.75 -10.50 9.35
C ILE A 75 4.95 -10.36 10.87
N MET A 76 5.55 -9.26 11.35
CA MET A 76 5.94 -9.13 12.76
C MET A 76 5.13 -8.11 13.56
N CYS A 77 4.55 -8.58 14.68
CA CYS A 77 3.98 -7.70 15.69
C CYS A 77 5.09 -6.94 16.42
N GLN A 78 4.87 -5.66 16.71
CA GLN A 78 5.85 -4.79 17.38
C GLN A 78 5.61 -4.67 18.89
N HIS A 79 4.60 -5.37 19.42
CA HIS A 79 4.15 -5.26 20.81
C HIS A 79 4.20 -6.58 21.59
N CYS A 80 4.08 -7.74 20.92
CA CYS A 80 3.84 -9.02 21.56
C CYS A 80 5.08 -9.92 21.54
N PRO A 81 5.47 -10.57 22.65
CA PRO A 81 6.55 -11.56 22.63
C PRO A 81 6.22 -12.69 21.65
N GLY A 82 7.17 -13.02 20.77
CA GLY A 82 6.99 -14.00 19.67
C GLY A 82 6.51 -13.41 18.34
N ASN A 83 6.23 -12.09 18.27
CA ASN A 83 6.20 -11.23 17.08
C ASN A 83 5.62 -11.82 15.78
N LEU A 84 4.56 -12.64 15.75
CA LEU A 84 4.00 -13.18 14.50
C LEU A 84 2.56 -12.70 14.24
N LEU A 85 2.35 -12.02 13.11
CA LEU A 85 1.04 -11.70 12.55
C LEU A 85 0.48 -12.94 11.86
N ARG A 86 -0.32 -13.71 12.58
CA ARG A 86 -0.90 -14.97 12.11
C ARG A 86 -2.21 -14.82 11.35
N SER A 87 -2.77 -13.61 11.22
CA SER A 87 -3.98 -13.43 10.39
C SER A 87 -3.66 -13.60 8.92
N ASP A 88 -4.67 -13.99 8.15
CA ASP A 88 -4.60 -13.80 6.71
C ASP A 88 -4.62 -12.29 6.38
N PRO A 89 -4.01 -11.88 5.26
CA PRO A 89 -4.12 -10.51 4.76
C PRO A 89 -5.57 -10.18 4.41
N VAL A 90 -6.05 -9.04 4.91
CA VAL A 90 -7.36 -8.48 4.57
C VAL A 90 -7.14 -7.35 3.58
N LEU A 91 -7.80 -7.41 2.42
CA LEU A 91 -7.74 -6.37 1.40
C LEU A 91 -8.40 -5.09 1.93
N ILE A 92 -7.68 -3.97 1.87
CA ILE A 92 -8.22 -2.64 2.19
C ILE A 92 -8.81 -2.02 0.92
N THR A 93 -8.00 -1.95 -0.14
CA THR A 93 -8.42 -1.41 -1.45
C THR A 93 -7.55 -2.00 -2.56
N HIS A 94 -8.09 -2.11 -3.77
CA HIS A 94 -7.37 -2.43 -5.01
C HIS A 94 -7.08 -1.17 -5.85
N LYS A 95 -7.48 0.02 -5.36
CA LYS A 95 -7.39 1.30 -6.07
C LYS A 95 -6.35 2.23 -5.46
N ALA A 96 -5.41 1.70 -4.68
CA ALA A 96 -4.36 2.53 -4.12
C ALA A 96 -3.44 3.04 -5.23
N LYS A 97 -2.81 4.19 -4.98
CA LYS A 97 -1.86 4.82 -5.89
C LYS A 97 -0.50 4.97 -5.24
N ILE A 98 0.56 4.79 -6.01
CA ILE A 98 1.93 5.13 -5.61
C ILE A 98 2.33 6.38 -6.37
N LEU A 99 2.61 7.46 -5.64
CA LEU A 99 3.12 8.71 -6.18
C LEU A 99 4.64 8.74 -6.07
N THR A 100 5.32 8.97 -7.19
CA THR A 100 6.76 9.21 -7.23
C THR A 100 7.06 10.63 -7.69
N GLN A 101 8.35 10.97 -7.79
CA GLN A 101 8.79 12.27 -8.31
C GLN A 101 8.33 12.53 -9.75
N SER A 102 8.16 11.48 -10.55
CA SER A 102 7.95 11.59 -12.00
C SER A 102 6.71 10.87 -12.53
N ARG A 103 6.15 9.92 -11.77
CA ARG A 103 5.06 9.06 -12.24
C ARG A 103 4.07 8.74 -11.12
N MET A 104 2.90 8.26 -11.52
CA MET A 104 1.90 7.69 -10.63
C MET A 104 1.59 6.26 -11.08
N PHE A 105 1.66 5.31 -10.15
CA PHE A 105 1.23 3.93 -10.37
C PHE A 105 -0.16 3.77 -9.79
N GLU A 106 -1.08 3.19 -10.56
CA GLU A 106 -2.46 2.95 -10.18
C GLU A 106 -2.73 1.45 -10.01
N ASP A 107 -3.94 1.11 -9.56
CA ASP A 107 -4.41 -0.27 -9.35
C ASP A 107 -3.51 -1.09 -8.42
N VAL A 108 -3.02 -0.44 -7.36
CA VAL A 108 -2.23 -1.09 -6.31
C VAL A 108 -3.17 -1.60 -5.23
N SER A 109 -2.96 -2.86 -4.84
CA SER A 109 -3.70 -3.49 -3.75
C SER A 109 -2.96 -3.31 -2.43
N THR A 110 -3.63 -2.73 -1.44
CA THR A 110 -3.12 -2.61 -0.07
C THR A 110 -3.89 -3.52 0.88
N TYR A 111 -3.16 -4.10 1.83
CA TYR A 111 -3.71 -5.04 2.79
C TYR A 111 -3.38 -4.61 4.22
N CYS A 112 -4.20 -5.07 5.17
CA CYS A 112 -3.86 -5.07 6.59
C CYS A 112 -3.76 -6.50 7.13
N LYS A 113 -3.09 -6.65 8.27
CA LYS A 113 -3.05 -7.86 9.09
C LYS A 113 -3.31 -7.51 10.54
N SER A 114 -3.95 -8.38 11.30
CA SER A 114 -4.15 -8.19 12.73
C SER A 114 -3.28 -9.16 13.55
N CYS A 115 -2.76 -8.67 14.67
CA CYS A 115 -2.10 -9.54 15.62
C CYS A 115 -3.16 -10.32 16.41
N HIS A 116 -3.04 -11.65 16.43
CA HIS A 116 -4.00 -12.51 17.16
C HIS A 116 -3.94 -12.32 18.68
N GLN A 117 -2.81 -11.85 19.23
CA GLN A 117 -2.64 -11.66 20.66
C GLN A 117 -3.15 -10.30 21.14
N CYS A 118 -2.67 -9.19 20.55
CA CYS A 118 -3.06 -7.84 20.98
C CYS A 118 -4.21 -7.23 20.15
N GLY A 119 -4.60 -7.84 19.03
CA GLY A 119 -5.67 -7.35 18.17
C GLY A 119 -5.33 -6.10 17.34
N ILE A 120 -4.09 -5.60 17.41
CA ILE A 120 -3.65 -4.42 16.66
C ILE A 120 -3.58 -4.75 15.17
N TYR A 121 -4.08 -3.83 14.35
CA TYR A 121 -3.94 -3.89 12.89
C TYR A 121 -2.65 -3.21 12.42
N TYR A 122 -1.99 -3.88 11.50
CA TYR A 122 -0.77 -3.46 10.84
C TYR A 122 -1.08 -3.18 9.38
N ARG A 123 -0.67 -2.02 8.90
CA ARG A 123 -0.75 -1.61 7.49
C ARG A 123 0.59 -1.76 6.80
N TYR A 124 0.57 -1.83 5.47
CA TYR A 124 1.80 -1.89 4.69
C TYR A 124 2.69 -0.69 4.99
N GLN A 125 3.95 -0.95 5.34
CA GLN A 125 5.00 0.06 5.39
C GLN A 125 6.31 -0.69 5.57
N GLN A 126 6.97 -0.94 4.44
CA GLN A 126 8.27 -1.59 4.36
C GLN A 126 9.25 -0.60 3.74
N TRP A 127 10.23 -0.12 4.52
CA TRP A 127 11.15 0.92 4.07
C TRP A 127 12.11 0.44 2.99
N LYS A 128 12.40 -0.87 2.95
CA LYS A 128 13.23 -1.50 1.90
C LYS A 128 12.67 -1.29 0.49
N ASP A 129 11.35 -1.18 0.36
CA ASP A 129 10.69 -0.95 -0.93
C ASP A 129 10.66 0.54 -1.29
N GLY A 130 11.17 1.40 -0.39
CA GLY A 130 11.22 2.84 -0.55
C GLY A 130 9.84 3.48 -0.64
N LEU A 131 8.85 2.93 0.06
CA LEU A 131 7.48 3.46 0.07
C LEU A 131 7.09 3.94 1.46
N HIS A 132 6.43 5.08 1.49
CA HIS A 132 5.68 5.58 2.63
C HIS A 132 4.19 5.36 2.41
N ASN A 133 3.54 4.64 3.31
CA ASN A 133 2.09 4.51 3.29
C ASN A 133 1.49 5.68 4.08
N PHE A 134 0.92 6.65 3.36
CA PHE A 134 0.29 7.82 3.95
C PHE A 134 -1.05 7.43 4.59
N ASN A 135 -1.99 6.90 3.80
CA ASN A 135 -3.37 6.65 4.22
C ASN A 135 -4.03 5.40 3.59
N ASP A 136 -3.24 4.39 3.22
CA ASP A 136 -3.67 3.11 2.64
C ASP A 136 -4.21 3.17 1.21
N CYS A 137 -4.65 4.35 0.75
CA CYS A 137 -5.02 4.64 -0.63
C CYS A 137 -3.93 5.40 -1.39
N LEU A 138 -3.11 6.19 -0.70
CA LEU A 138 -1.97 6.89 -1.27
C LEU A 138 -0.69 6.41 -0.58
N LEU A 139 0.22 5.91 -1.40
CA LEU A 139 1.60 5.67 -1.04
C LEU A 139 2.49 6.66 -1.76
N ILE A 140 3.55 7.07 -1.11
CA ILE A 140 4.46 8.09 -1.60
C ILE A 140 5.85 7.47 -1.63
N ASP A 141 6.56 7.62 -2.73
CA ASP A 141 7.96 7.23 -2.80
C ASP A 141 8.76 7.97 -1.72
N LEU A 142 9.65 7.23 -1.07
CA LEU A 142 10.40 7.74 0.07
C LEU A 142 11.32 8.90 -0.33
N GLN A 143 11.88 8.94 -1.55
CA GLN A 143 12.67 10.10 -1.98
C GLN A 143 11.82 11.35 -2.16
N LEU A 144 10.61 11.20 -2.68
CA LEU A 144 9.67 12.32 -2.75
C LEU A 144 9.37 12.85 -1.34
N CYS A 145 9.06 11.97 -0.37
CA CYS A 145 8.87 12.38 1.03
C CYS A 145 10.08 13.13 1.61
N LEU A 146 11.29 12.63 1.37
CA LEU A 146 12.52 13.23 1.91
C LEU A 146 12.84 14.58 1.23
N THR A 147 12.66 14.67 -0.09
CA THR A 147 12.82 15.90 -0.86
C THR A 147 11.84 16.97 -0.37
N THR A 148 10.56 16.63 -0.24
CA THR A 148 9.54 17.55 0.28
C THR A 148 9.87 18.01 1.70
N ARG A 149 10.28 17.08 2.59
CA ARG A 149 10.71 17.45 3.96
C ARG A 149 11.87 18.45 3.93
N ASN A 150 12.91 18.19 3.13
CA ASN A 150 14.07 19.07 3.04
C ASN A 150 13.70 20.44 2.46
N MET A 151 12.82 20.50 1.45
CA MET A 151 12.35 21.77 0.87
C MET A 151 11.57 22.60 1.89
N LEU A 152 10.67 21.97 2.65
CA LEU A 152 9.90 22.64 3.70
C LEU A 152 10.80 23.13 4.83
N GLN A 153 11.74 22.29 5.26
CA GLN A 153 12.72 22.66 6.27
C GLN A 153 13.58 23.82 5.78
N LEU A 154 14.09 23.82 4.54
CA LEU A 154 14.87 24.94 4.03
C LEU A 154 14.04 26.23 3.99
N ALA A 155 12.79 26.19 3.52
CA ALA A 155 11.94 27.39 3.43
C ALA A 155 11.75 28.12 4.78
N GLU A 156 11.74 27.38 5.90
CA GLU A 156 11.71 27.97 7.24
C GLU A 156 13.00 28.75 7.58
N TRP A 157 14.14 28.36 7.02
CA TRP A 157 15.44 29.02 7.26
C TRP A 157 15.62 30.28 6.42
N TRP A 158 14.89 30.43 5.30
CA TRP A 158 14.89 31.67 4.50
C TRP A 158 13.93 32.74 5.06
N SER A 159 13.15 32.40 6.09
CA SER A 159 12.16 33.30 6.72
C SER A 159 12.67 33.91 8.03
N ILE A 160 13.95 33.70 8.38
CA ILE A 160 14.69 34.27 9.52
C ILE A 160 15.84 35.09 8.97
#